data_AF-D3BSG6-F1
#
_entry.id   AF-D3BSG6-F1
#
_cell.length_a   1.000
_cell.length_b   1.000
_cell.length_c   1.000
_cell.angle_alpha   90.00
_cell.angle_beta   90.00
_cell.angle_gamma   90.00
#
_symmetry.space_group_name_H-M   'P 1'
#
loop_
_entity.id
_entity.type
_entity.pdbx_description
1 polymer ?
#
loop_
_entity_poly.entity_id
_entity_poly.type
_entity_poly.pdbx_seq_one_letter_code
_entity_poly.pdbx_strand_id
1 'polypeptide(L)'
;MNYKLIIIVVGLVVCSSMSARANLDCRAALCVDADRSKCLAQGSKFHPKDIKNGVCCDYCEPNCAAVTCLRITEAECMKENGKYLVANPKAGQCCNTCILPCDSVRCNQNIKCPRGQTLMPANPSAKKCCPYCK
;
A
#
# COMPACT_ATOMS: atom_id res chain seq x y z
N MET A 1 61.09 -14.07 -25.35
CA MET A 1 59.96 -13.35 -24.70
C MET A 1 58.79 -14.33 -24.59
N ASN A 2 58.52 -14.83 -23.39
CA ASN A 2 57.64 -15.96 -23.12
C ASN A 2 56.24 -15.48 -22.70
N TYR A 3 55.31 -15.46 -23.65
CA TYR A 3 53.91 -15.03 -23.47
C TYR A 3 53.02 -16.04 -22.73
N LYS A 4 53.55 -17.23 -22.39
CA LYS A 4 52.79 -18.29 -21.71
C LYS A 4 52.55 -18.04 -20.22
N LEU A 5 53.28 -17.11 -19.58
CA LEU A 5 53.14 -16.87 -18.14
C LEU A 5 52.02 -15.86 -17.80
N ILE A 6 51.56 -15.06 -18.76
CA ILE A 6 50.63 -13.94 -18.50
C ILE A 6 49.16 -14.41 -18.51
N ILE A 7 48.84 -15.49 -19.21
CA ILE A 7 47.45 -15.96 -19.38
C ILE A 7 46.88 -16.61 -18.11
N ILE A 8 47.75 -17.16 -17.24
CA ILE A 8 47.29 -17.88 -16.03
C ILE A 8 46.85 -16.90 -14.92
N VAL A 9 47.40 -15.69 -14.87
CA VAL A 9 47.10 -14.73 -13.78
C VAL A 9 45.77 -14.02 -14.01
N VAL A 10 45.33 -13.87 -15.27
CA VAL A 10 44.07 -13.15 -15.59
C VAL A 10 42.84 -14.08 -15.51
N GLY A 11 43.02 -15.40 -15.65
CA GLY A 11 41.92 -16.38 -15.58
C GLY A 11 41.32 -16.60 -14.17
N LEU A 12 42.01 -16.19 -13.11
CA LEU A 12 41.59 -16.42 -11.72
C LEU A 12 40.79 -15.26 -11.10
N VAL A 13 40.63 -14.14 -11.81
CA VAL A 13 40.02 -12.90 -11.24
C VAL A 13 38.50 -12.82 -11.45
N VAL A 14 37.86 -13.79 -12.12
CA VAL A 14 36.43 -13.67 -12.53
C VAL A 14 35.48 -14.66 -11.85
N CYS A 15 35.92 -15.40 -10.81
CA CYS A 15 35.05 -16.36 -10.10
C CYS A 15 34.82 -16.04 -8.62
N SER A 16 34.76 -14.75 -8.29
CA SER A 16 34.26 -14.27 -7.00
C SER A 16 33.09 -13.33 -7.23
N SER A 17 32.08 -13.76 -7.99
CA SER A 17 30.74 -13.20 -7.85
C SER A 17 30.24 -13.60 -6.46
N MET A 18 30.66 -12.82 -5.47
CA MET A 18 30.12 -12.79 -4.12
C MET A 18 28.61 -12.84 -4.28
N SER A 19 28.04 -14.01 -3.99
CA SER A 19 26.64 -14.10 -3.63
C SER A 19 26.52 -13.30 -2.34
N ALA A 20 26.27 -12.01 -2.48
CA ALA A 20 25.83 -11.16 -1.40
C ALA A 20 24.47 -11.73 -0.96
N ARG A 21 24.51 -12.77 -0.13
CA ARG A 21 23.42 -13.06 0.79
C ARG A 21 23.38 -11.83 1.67
N ALA A 22 22.57 -10.84 1.28
CA ALA A 22 22.14 -9.80 2.19
C ALA A 22 21.64 -10.54 3.42
N ASN A 23 22.43 -10.48 4.50
CA ASN A 23 22.08 -11.09 5.76
C ASN A 23 20.91 -10.25 6.28
N LEU A 24 19.70 -10.64 5.91
CA LEU A 24 18.50 -9.86 6.19
C LEU A 24 18.26 -9.93 7.69
N ASP A 25 18.68 -8.88 8.39
CA ASP A 25 18.45 -8.73 9.82
C ASP A 25 17.02 -8.24 10.05
N CYS A 26 16.15 -9.18 10.45
CA CYS A 26 14.75 -8.91 10.73
C CYS A 26 14.49 -8.27 12.11
N ARG A 27 15.52 -7.93 12.91
CA ARG A 27 15.33 -7.37 14.26
C ARG A 27 14.74 -5.96 14.24
N ALA A 28 14.96 -5.22 13.15
CA ALA A 28 14.39 -3.88 12.96
C ALA A 28 13.02 -3.91 12.25
N ALA A 29 12.53 -5.08 11.83
CA ALA A 29 11.25 -5.18 11.15
C ALA A 29 10.09 -5.02 12.15
N LEU A 30 9.31 -3.95 12.00
CA LEU A 30 8.04 -3.77 12.70
C LEU A 30 6.98 -4.60 11.98
N CYS A 31 6.67 -5.78 12.49
CA CYS A 31 5.64 -6.65 11.94
C CYS A 31 4.26 -6.29 12.50
N VAL A 32 3.25 -6.25 11.63
CA VAL A 32 1.84 -6.31 12.05
C VAL A 32 1.48 -7.79 12.09
N ASP A 33 1.07 -8.31 13.24
CA ASP A 33 0.73 -9.73 13.38
C ASP A 33 -0.42 -10.10 12.43
N ALA A 34 -0.13 -10.94 11.45
CA ALA A 34 -1.12 -11.52 10.57
C ALA A 34 -1.74 -12.75 11.23
N ASP A 35 -3.02 -12.69 11.58
CA ASP A 35 -3.75 -13.82 12.15
C ASP A 35 -4.05 -14.85 11.05
N ARG A 36 -3.39 -16.02 11.12
CA ARG A 36 -3.54 -17.11 10.16
C ARG A 36 -4.99 -17.56 9.99
N SER A 37 -5.75 -17.66 11.07
CA SER A 37 -7.13 -18.14 11.03
C SER A 37 -8.02 -17.14 10.31
N LYS A 38 -7.87 -15.84 10.61
CA LYS A 38 -8.59 -14.77 9.89
C LYS A 38 -8.21 -14.72 8.41
N CYS A 39 -6.92 -14.88 8.12
CA CYS A 39 -6.38 -14.93 6.76
C CYS A 39 -7.08 -15.98 5.90
N LEU A 40 -7.09 -17.22 6.38
CA LEU A 40 -7.65 -18.36 5.66
C LEU A 40 -9.17 -18.29 5.59
N ALA A 41 -9.84 -17.79 6.64
CA ALA A 41 -11.30 -17.59 6.64
C ALA A 41 -11.77 -16.59 5.57
N GLN A 42 -10.93 -15.61 5.24
CA GLN A 42 -11.19 -14.65 4.15
C GLN A 42 -10.82 -15.20 2.76
N GLY A 43 -10.40 -16.47 2.68
CA GLY A 43 -9.95 -17.12 1.45
C GLY A 43 -8.56 -16.67 0.98
N SER A 44 -7.86 -15.85 1.76
CA SER A 44 -6.51 -15.34 1.48
C SER A 44 -5.45 -16.41 1.73
N LYS A 45 -4.28 -16.26 1.09
CA LYS A 45 -3.15 -17.16 1.28
C LYS A 45 -2.26 -16.64 2.40
N PHE A 46 -2.13 -17.42 3.47
CA PHE A 46 -1.22 -17.08 4.57
C PHE A 46 0.22 -17.45 4.22
N HIS A 47 1.12 -16.49 4.33
CA HIS A 47 2.55 -16.67 4.15
C HIS A 47 3.24 -16.50 5.51
N PRO A 48 3.83 -17.58 6.06
CA PRO A 48 4.57 -17.47 7.30
C PRO A 48 5.91 -16.74 7.07
N LYS A 49 6.46 -16.19 8.16
CA LYS A 49 7.80 -15.62 8.23
C LYS A 49 8.82 -16.62 7.67
N ASP A 50 9.62 -16.14 6.72
CA ASP A 50 10.69 -16.91 6.09
C ASP A 50 11.95 -16.06 5.92
N ILE A 51 12.77 -16.06 6.97
CA ILE A 51 14.03 -15.28 7.03
C ILE A 51 15.00 -15.73 5.92
N LYS A 52 14.97 -17.02 5.52
CA LYS A 52 15.89 -17.54 4.50
C LYS A 52 15.60 -16.96 3.11
N ASN A 53 14.34 -16.66 2.84
CA ASN A 53 13.88 -16.06 1.59
C ASN A 53 13.60 -14.55 1.70
N GLY A 54 14.03 -13.93 2.79
CA GLY A 54 13.96 -12.49 2.97
C GLY A 54 12.61 -11.95 3.47
N VAL A 55 11.77 -12.81 4.05
CA VAL A 55 10.45 -12.46 4.60
C VAL A 55 10.54 -12.38 6.12
N CYS A 56 10.49 -11.17 6.67
CA CYS A 56 10.63 -10.95 8.11
C CYS A 56 9.33 -11.09 8.92
N CYS A 57 8.17 -11.02 8.27
CA CYS A 57 6.87 -11.00 8.94
C CYS A 57 5.92 -11.99 8.28
N ASP A 58 5.00 -12.53 9.08
CA ASP A 58 3.82 -13.20 8.53
C ASP A 58 2.98 -12.18 7.75
N TYR A 59 2.42 -12.60 6.61
CA TYR A 59 1.49 -11.75 5.87
C TYR A 59 0.40 -12.56 5.17
N CYS A 60 -0.70 -11.89 4.90
CA CYS A 60 -1.80 -12.42 4.11
C CYS A 60 -1.71 -11.89 2.69
N GLU A 61 -1.54 -12.78 1.73
CA GLU A 61 -1.74 -12.46 0.33
C GLU A 61 -3.25 -12.54 0.04
N PRO A 62 -3.90 -11.40 -0.29
CA PRO A 62 -5.34 -11.38 -0.46
C PRO A 62 -5.76 -12.21 -1.64
N ASN A 63 -6.82 -13.00 -1.46
CA ASN A 63 -7.45 -13.67 -2.59
C ASN A 63 -8.51 -12.78 -3.22
N CYS A 64 -8.09 -11.94 -4.15
CA CYS A 64 -8.99 -11.04 -4.86
C CYS A 64 -9.99 -11.77 -5.78
N ALA A 65 -9.85 -13.08 -6.02
CA ALA A 65 -10.83 -13.85 -6.80
C ALA A 65 -12.15 -14.07 -6.06
N ALA A 66 -12.14 -14.06 -4.72
CA ALA A 66 -13.34 -14.19 -3.90
C ALA A 66 -14.02 -12.83 -3.59
N VAL A 67 -13.38 -11.72 -3.96
CA VAL A 67 -13.88 -10.37 -3.64
C VAL A 67 -14.81 -9.89 -4.76
N THR A 68 -16.07 -9.63 -4.41
CA THR A 68 -17.00 -8.95 -5.31
C THR A 68 -16.81 -7.44 -5.19
N CYS A 69 -16.29 -6.82 -6.25
CA CYS A 69 -16.06 -5.38 -6.29
C CYS A 69 -17.28 -4.62 -6.83
N LEU A 70 -17.54 -3.45 -6.27
CA LEU A 70 -18.44 -2.48 -6.90
C LEU A 70 -17.79 -1.97 -8.19
N ARG A 71 -18.61 -1.85 -9.25
CA ARG A 71 -18.16 -1.26 -10.50
C ARG A 71 -18.08 0.25 -10.32
N ILE A 72 -16.86 0.75 -10.17
CA ILE A 72 -16.53 2.18 -10.13
C ILE A 72 -15.67 2.46 -11.35
N THR A 73 -16.06 3.44 -12.16
CA THR A 73 -15.23 3.90 -13.28
C THR A 73 -14.42 5.13 -12.90
N GLU A 74 -13.30 5.31 -13.58
CA GLU A 74 -12.48 6.52 -13.42
C GLU A 74 -13.27 7.79 -13.75
N ALA A 75 -14.09 7.75 -14.81
CA ALA A 75 -14.90 8.90 -15.24
C ALA A 75 -15.92 9.32 -14.18
N GLU A 76 -16.62 8.37 -13.56
CA GLU A 76 -17.55 8.64 -12.46
C GLU A 76 -16.83 9.24 -11.25
N CYS A 77 -15.68 8.68 -10.88
CA CYS A 77 -14.89 9.18 -9.76
C CYS A 77 -14.39 10.61 -9.98
N MET A 78 -13.88 10.89 -11.18
CA MET A 78 -13.37 12.23 -11.54
C MET A 78 -14.48 13.27 -11.62
N LYS A 79 -15.71 12.88 -12.00
CA LYS A 79 -16.88 13.77 -12.01
C LYS A 79 -17.21 14.31 -10.61
N GLU A 80 -16.93 13.53 -9.58
CA GLU A 80 -17.12 13.91 -8.17
C GLU A 80 -15.89 14.60 -7.57
N ASN A 81 -14.89 14.95 -8.38
CA ASN A 81 -13.57 15.45 -7.95
C ASN A 81 -12.83 14.46 -7.02
N GLY A 82 -13.11 13.17 -7.18
CA GLY A 82 -12.43 12.10 -6.44
C GLY A 82 -11.09 11.72 -7.06
N LYS A 83 -10.30 10.96 -6.30
CA LYS A 83 -9.07 10.32 -6.74
C LYS A 83 -9.34 8.84 -7.01
N TYR A 84 -9.26 8.45 -8.27
CA TYR A 84 -9.42 7.05 -8.67
C TYR A 84 -8.15 6.25 -8.37
N LEU A 85 -8.32 5.14 -7.67
CA LEU A 85 -7.27 4.16 -7.37
C LEU A 85 -7.62 2.85 -8.04
N VAL A 86 -6.75 2.39 -8.94
CA VAL A 86 -6.88 1.09 -9.61
C VAL A 86 -6.61 -0.04 -8.61
N ALA A 87 -7.33 -1.15 -8.74
CA ALA A 87 -7.06 -2.36 -8.00
C ALA A 87 -5.58 -2.78 -8.12
N ASN A 88 -4.96 -3.09 -6.98
CA ASN A 88 -3.61 -3.62 -6.88
C ASN A 88 -3.59 -4.82 -5.91
N PRO A 89 -3.88 -6.04 -6.40
CA PRO A 89 -3.90 -7.26 -5.58
C PRO A 89 -2.59 -7.50 -4.82
N LYS A 90 -1.44 -7.15 -5.43
CA LYS A 90 -0.13 -7.31 -4.80
C LYS A 90 0.06 -6.44 -3.56
N ALA A 91 -0.65 -5.31 -3.50
CA ALA A 91 -0.61 -4.38 -2.38
C ALA A 91 -1.80 -4.53 -1.42
N GLY A 92 -2.60 -5.60 -1.55
CA GLY A 92 -3.78 -5.76 -0.70
C GLY A 92 -5.09 -5.22 -1.28
N GLN A 93 -5.03 -4.49 -2.39
CA GLN A 93 -6.17 -3.75 -2.91
C GLN A 93 -6.86 -4.53 -4.02
N CYS A 94 -7.93 -5.26 -3.70
CA CYS A 94 -8.62 -6.08 -4.70
C CYS A 94 -9.55 -5.31 -5.64
N CYS A 95 -10.02 -4.13 -5.23
CA CYS A 95 -11.01 -3.36 -5.97
C CYS A 95 -10.51 -1.97 -6.35
N ASN A 96 -11.06 -1.46 -7.44
CA ASN A 96 -10.96 -0.04 -7.75
C ASN A 96 -11.64 0.75 -6.63
N THR A 97 -11.08 1.88 -6.25
CA THR A 97 -11.61 2.74 -5.18
C THR A 97 -11.63 4.17 -5.67
N CYS A 98 -12.69 4.91 -5.36
CA CYS A 98 -12.71 6.35 -5.53
C CYS A 98 -12.58 7.00 -4.16
N ILE A 99 -11.54 7.81 -3.96
CA ILE A 99 -11.38 8.59 -2.72
C ILE A 99 -11.92 9.99 -2.97
N LEU A 100 -13.06 10.33 -2.39
CA LEU A 100 -13.60 11.68 -2.46
C LEU A 100 -12.84 12.61 -1.50
N PRO A 101 -12.77 13.92 -1.80
CA PRO A 101 -12.00 14.88 -1.00
C PRO A 101 -12.43 14.95 0.47
N CYS A 102 -13.61 14.44 0.82
CA CYS A 102 -14.18 14.52 2.16
C CYS A 102 -14.41 13.18 2.86
N ASP A 103 -14.05 12.04 2.24
CA ASP A 103 -14.32 10.70 2.80
C ASP A 103 -13.65 10.44 4.16
N SER A 104 -12.52 11.12 4.42
CA SER A 104 -11.75 10.99 5.66
C SER A 104 -12.01 12.12 6.65
N VAL A 105 -12.87 13.09 6.33
CA VAL A 105 -13.10 14.27 7.18
C VAL A 105 -14.25 14.00 8.14
N ARG A 106 -13.97 14.11 9.45
CA ARG A 106 -14.99 14.04 10.50
C ARG A 106 -15.39 15.45 10.92
N CYS A 107 -16.61 15.85 10.59
CA CYS A 107 -17.14 17.16 10.94
C CYS A 107 -17.81 17.17 12.31
N ASN A 108 -17.65 18.29 13.03
CA ASN A 108 -18.43 18.55 14.23
C ASN A 108 -19.90 18.82 13.85
N GLN A 109 -20.80 17.97 14.34
CA GLN A 109 -22.24 18.08 14.07
C GLN A 109 -22.91 19.22 14.85
N ASN A 110 -22.26 19.75 15.89
CA ASN A 110 -22.81 20.75 16.80
C ASN A 110 -22.12 22.12 16.64
N ILE A 111 -21.91 22.58 15.41
CA ILE A 111 -21.40 23.93 15.17
C ILE A 111 -22.48 24.97 15.55
N LYS A 112 -22.09 25.95 16.38
CA LYS A 112 -22.88 27.14 16.70
C LYS A 112 -22.09 28.37 16.27
N CYS A 113 -22.69 29.21 15.43
CA CYS A 113 -22.01 30.41 14.95
C CYS A 113 -22.10 31.57 15.95
N PRO A 114 -21.04 32.39 16.09
CA PRO A 114 -21.08 33.65 16.84
C PRO A 114 -22.17 34.61 16.32
N ARG A 115 -22.61 35.56 17.16
CA ARG A 115 -23.57 36.60 16.75
C ARG A 115 -23.06 37.36 15.53
N GLY A 116 -23.90 37.47 14.51
CA GLY A 116 -23.59 38.17 13.25
C GLY A 116 -22.96 37.31 12.16
N GLN A 117 -22.64 36.03 12.43
CA GLN A 117 -22.16 35.10 11.41
C GLN A 117 -23.27 34.17 10.90
N THR A 118 -23.12 33.71 9.66
CA THR A 118 -24.03 32.77 9.00
C THR A 118 -23.37 31.40 8.88
N LEU A 119 -24.14 30.33 9.11
CA LEU A 119 -23.69 28.97 8.88
C LEU A 119 -23.64 28.69 7.38
N MET A 120 -22.45 28.45 6.87
CA MET A 120 -22.21 28.01 5.50
C MET A 120 -22.21 26.47 5.46
N PRO A 121 -22.89 25.85 4.47
CA PRO A 121 -22.83 24.41 4.28
C PRO A 121 -21.43 23.96 3.81
N ALA A 122 -21.18 22.65 3.92
CA ALA A 122 -20.02 22.04 3.28
C ALA A 122 -20.08 22.21 1.75
N ASN A 123 -18.92 22.37 1.13
CA ASN A 123 -18.72 22.37 -0.31
C ASN A 123 -17.50 21.49 -0.65
N PRO A 124 -17.70 20.18 -0.84
CA PRO A 124 -16.63 19.23 -1.19
C PRO A 124 -15.85 19.62 -2.45
N SER A 125 -16.52 20.16 -3.47
CA SER A 125 -15.89 20.62 -4.72
C SER A 125 -14.93 21.78 -4.50
N ALA A 126 -15.18 22.62 -3.48
CA ALA A 126 -14.27 23.68 -3.05
C ALA A 126 -13.32 23.24 -1.92
N LYS A 127 -13.16 21.93 -1.67
CA LYS A 127 -12.37 21.34 -0.58
C LYS A 127 -12.82 21.77 0.82
N LYS A 128 -14.10 22.16 0.98
CA LYS A 128 -14.71 22.52 2.26
C LYS A 128 -15.60 21.38 2.73
N CYS A 129 -15.02 20.44 3.45
CA CYS A 129 -15.74 19.22 3.83
C CYS A 129 -16.71 19.40 5.01
N CYS A 130 -16.55 20.47 5.79
CA CYS A 130 -17.40 20.73 6.94
C CYS A 130 -18.16 22.05 6.81
N PRO A 131 -19.34 22.15 7.43
CA PRO A 131 -19.98 23.44 7.68
C PRO A 131 -19.04 24.37 8.46
N TYR A 132 -19.15 25.66 8.20
CA TYR A 132 -18.32 26.68 8.87
C TYR A 132 -19.09 27.99 8.99
N CYS A 133 -18.71 28.83 9.93
CA CYS A 133 -19.32 30.14 10.12
C CYS A 133 -18.56 31.20 9.33
N LYS A 134 -19.30 32.12 8.67
CA LYS A 134 -18.74 33.24 7.92
C LYS A 134 -19.52 34.51 8.20
#